data_AF-A0ABD0JUC6-F1
#
_entry.id   AF-A0ABD0JUC6-F1
#
_cell.length_a   1.000
_cell.length_b   1.000
_cell.length_c   1.000
_cell.angle_alpha   90.00
_cell.angle_beta   90.00
_cell.angle_gamma   90.00
#
_symmetry.space_group_name_H-M   'P 1'
#
loop_
_entity.id
_entity.type
_entity.pdbx_description
1 polymer ?
#
loop_
_entity_poly.entity_id
_entity_poly.type
_entity_poly.pdbx_seq_one_letter_code
_entity_poly.pdbx_strand_id
1 'polypeptide(L)'
;MSQTIRTSTIGSIPVGSSVTEKRTVITTSSSSDHDPGDSFYYRSSITPRSSNIHRSNIVGGPISPGIGGGSTRISRTYEVSSGFRTPNYTNASTNGVESFKSTREREKQDMRDLNERFANYIEKVRFLEAQNKKLASELDDLRSKWGKETSAVKTMYETELEEARKVIEETNNEKNKLGVRVGQLEEQLEDGQRQ
;
A
#
# COMPACT_ATOMS: atom_id res chain seq x y z
N MET A 1 8.89 22.36 -0.10
CA MET A 1 9.78 22.36 1.08
C MET A 1 10.46 21.00 1.16
N SER A 2 11.77 20.93 0.99
CA SER A 2 12.52 19.67 1.04
C SER A 2 13.04 19.43 2.45
N GLN A 3 12.42 18.51 3.20
CA GLN A 3 12.96 18.06 4.48
C GLN A 3 13.83 16.83 4.27
N THR A 4 15.09 16.91 4.70
CA THR A 4 16.03 15.79 4.69
C THR A 4 16.18 15.27 6.12
N ILE A 5 15.56 14.13 6.43
CA ILE A 5 15.76 13.47 7.71
C ILE A 5 17.00 12.58 7.60
N ARG A 6 18.00 12.84 8.44
CA ARG A 6 19.26 12.09 8.49
C ARG A 6 19.25 11.23 9.74
N THR A 7 19.37 9.92 9.58
CA THR A 7 19.61 9.01 10.70
C THR A 7 20.99 8.38 10.53
N SER A 8 21.83 8.48 11.55
CA SER A 8 23.15 7.84 11.61
C SER A 8 23.19 6.90 12.80
N THR A 9 23.26 5.60 12.54
CA THR A 9 23.50 4.60 13.58
C THR A 9 25.01 4.46 13.75
N ILE A 10 25.55 4.94 14.87
CA ILE A 10 26.98 4.87 15.17
C ILE A 10 27.25 3.55 15.89
N GLY A 11 27.76 2.56 15.15
CA GLY A 11 28.43 1.41 15.73
C GLY A 11 29.92 1.71 15.91
N SER A 12 30.53 1.29 17.01
CA SER A 12 31.97 1.49 17.27
C SER A 12 32.82 0.72 16.26
N ILE A 13 33.61 1.45 15.45
CA ILE A 13 34.48 0.89 14.42
C ILE A 13 35.92 0.79 14.98
N PRO A 14 36.60 -0.37 14.89
CA PRO A 14 37.99 -0.50 15.30
C PRO A 14 38.94 0.28 14.38
N VAL A 15 39.96 0.90 14.99
CA VAL A 15 40.94 1.77 14.33
C VAL A 15 41.69 0.99 13.24
N GLY A 16 41.62 1.46 11.99
CA GLY A 16 42.34 0.89 10.84
C GLY A 16 41.48 0.23 9.75
N SER A 17 40.15 0.27 9.86
CA SER A 17 39.24 -0.28 8.83
C SER A 17 38.67 0.82 7.92
N SER A 18 38.75 0.62 6.60
CA SER A 18 38.05 1.46 5.61
C SER A 18 36.66 0.86 5.36
N VAL A 19 35.61 1.63 5.62
CA VAL A 19 34.21 1.21 5.46
C VAL A 19 33.60 1.92 4.26
N THR A 20 33.17 1.15 3.26
CA THR A 20 32.36 1.68 2.15
C THR A 20 30.88 1.69 2.57
N GLU A 21 30.38 2.84 3.01
CA GLU A 21 28.95 3.00 3.33
C GLU A 21 28.10 3.09 2.06
N LYS A 22 27.19 2.13 1.85
CA LYS A 22 26.10 2.29 0.88
C LYS A 22 24.99 3.12 1.49
N ARG A 23 24.95 4.42 1.15
CA ARG A 23 23.94 5.37 1.62
C ARG A 23 22.72 5.38 0.69
N THR A 24 21.52 5.29 1.27
CA THR A 24 20.26 5.55 0.55
C THR A 24 19.75 6.93 0.94
N VAL A 25 19.64 7.84 -0.03
CA VAL A 25 19.00 9.15 0.16
C VAL A 25 17.59 9.07 -0.41
N ILE A 26 16.57 9.22 0.44
CA ILE A 26 15.18 9.31 0.02
C ILE A 26 14.82 10.79 -0.05
N THR A 27 14.63 11.29 -1.27
CA THR A 27 14.17 12.66 -1.50
C THR A 27 12.70 12.61 -1.86
N THR A 28 11.83 13.17 -1.00
CA THR A 28 10.41 13.32 -1.30
C THR A 28 10.16 14.75 -1.79
N SER A 29 9.82 14.89 -3.07
CA SER A 29 9.33 16.15 -3.64
C SER A 29 7.83 16.01 -3.89
N SER A 30 7.02 16.85 -3.24
CA SER A 30 5.60 17.01 -3.56
C SER A 30 5.47 18.11 -4.61
N SER A 31 5.23 17.74 -5.87
CA SER A 31 4.77 18.65 -6.91
C SER A 31 3.24 18.65 -6.91
N SER A 32 2.63 19.77 -6.53
CA SER A 32 1.20 19.98 -6.68
C SER A 32 0.96 20.80 -7.95
N ASP A 33 0.91 20.12 -9.10
CA ASP A 33 0.40 20.74 -10.32
C ASP A 33 -1.12 20.60 -10.32
N HIS A 34 -1.81 21.74 -10.32
CA HIS A 34 -3.27 21.82 -10.25
C HIS A 34 -3.81 22.08 -11.66
N ASP A 35 -4.22 21.01 -12.36
CA ASP A 35 -4.88 21.08 -13.66
C ASP A 35 -6.38 20.82 -13.48
N PRO A 36 -7.27 21.78 -13.80
CA PRO A 36 -8.70 21.67 -13.57
C PRO A 36 -9.34 20.88 -14.70
N GLY A 37 -9.19 19.55 -14.70
CA GLY A 37 -9.82 18.73 -15.72
C GLY A 37 -9.61 17.22 -15.64
N ASP A 38 -8.62 16.74 -14.89
CA ASP A 38 -8.30 15.31 -14.90
C ASP A 38 -8.62 14.61 -13.57
N SER A 39 -9.14 13.40 -13.69
CA SER A 39 -9.53 12.52 -12.58
C SER A 39 -8.37 12.34 -11.60
N PHE A 40 -8.66 12.44 -10.29
CA PHE A 40 -7.70 12.33 -9.18
C PHE A 40 -7.05 10.93 -9.09
N TYR A 41 -6.16 10.60 -10.02
CA TYR A 41 -5.35 9.40 -9.96
C TYR A 41 -4.09 9.66 -9.15
N TYR A 42 -4.03 9.09 -7.95
CA TYR A 42 -2.80 9.03 -7.16
C TYR A 42 -1.75 8.22 -7.92
N ARG A 43 -0.77 8.90 -8.51
CA ARG A 43 0.35 8.26 -9.20
C ARG A 43 1.56 8.19 -8.27
N SER A 44 1.97 6.97 -7.93
CA SER A 44 3.15 6.72 -7.11
C SER A 44 4.43 7.08 -7.89
N SER A 45 5.29 7.93 -7.35
CA SER A 45 6.59 8.30 -7.96
C SER A 45 7.73 7.33 -7.63
N ILE A 46 7.43 6.22 -6.95
CA ILE A 46 8.41 5.20 -6.57
C ILE A 46 8.63 4.26 -7.75
N THR A 47 9.77 4.39 -8.43
CA THR A 47 10.23 3.40 -9.42
C THR A 47 11.00 2.27 -8.73
N PRO A 48 10.70 0.99 -9.02
CA PRO A 48 11.46 -0.13 -8.48
C PRO A 48 12.89 -0.09 -9.02
N ARG A 49 13.88 -0.20 -8.13
CA ARG A 49 15.29 -0.30 -8.54
C ARG A 49 15.57 -1.71 -9.05
N SER A 50 16.19 -1.83 -10.23
CA SER A 50 16.76 -3.10 -10.67
C SER A 50 17.98 -3.44 -9.82
N SER A 51 17.97 -4.60 -9.18
CA SER A 51 19.10 -5.09 -8.39
C SER A 51 20.09 -5.83 -9.31
N ASN A 52 21.22 -5.21 -9.62
CA ASN A 52 22.34 -5.90 -10.26
C ASN A 52 23.13 -6.69 -9.20
N ILE A 53 22.81 -7.97 -9.05
CA ILE A 53 23.52 -8.91 -8.17
C ILE A 53 24.79 -9.40 -8.89
N HIS A 54 25.96 -8.89 -8.49
CA HIS A 54 27.23 -9.48 -8.90
C HIS A 54 27.53 -10.64 -7.94
N ARG A 55 27.32 -11.88 -8.40
CA ARG A 55 27.82 -13.07 -7.70
C ARG A 55 29.31 -13.20 -8.02
N SER A 56 30.17 -12.94 -7.04
CA SER A 56 31.57 -13.34 -7.13
C SER A 56 31.64 -14.86 -7.06
N ASN A 57 31.92 -15.51 -8.19
CA ASN A 57 32.33 -16.91 -8.20
C ASN A 57 33.66 -17.01 -7.45
N ILE A 58 33.64 -17.62 -6.26
CA ILE A 58 34.85 -18.14 -5.63
C ILE A 58 35.30 -19.33 -6.48
N VAL A 59 36.35 -19.09 -7.26
CA VAL A 59 37.10 -20.09 -8.02
C VAL A 59 37.93 -20.92 -7.03
N GLY A 60 37.75 -22.24 -7.04
CA GLY A 60 38.57 -23.18 -6.29
C GLY A 60 38.27 -24.64 -6.63
N GLY A 61 38.92 -25.18 -7.67
CA GLY A 61 38.93 -26.61 -7.99
C GLY A 61 39.06 -26.91 -9.49
N PRO A 62 39.93 -27.86 -9.93
CA PRO A 62 40.45 -27.91 -11.29
C PRO A 62 39.46 -28.52 -12.27
N ILE A 63 39.29 -27.88 -13.44
CA ILE A 63 38.57 -28.45 -14.58
C ILE A 63 39.62 -28.76 -15.66
N SER A 64 39.87 -30.05 -15.87
CA SER A 64 40.51 -30.56 -17.09
C SER A 64 39.60 -30.33 -18.29
N PRO A 65 40.12 -29.96 -19.47
CA PRO A 65 39.30 -29.58 -20.61
C PRO A 65 38.91 -30.82 -21.43
N GLY A 66 37.64 -30.93 -21.84
CA GLY A 66 37.26 -31.99 -22.77
C GLY A 66 35.76 -32.12 -23.05
N ILE A 67 35.25 -31.25 -23.94
CA ILE A 67 34.31 -31.55 -25.04
C ILE A 67 32.93 -32.14 -24.68
N GLY A 68 31.88 -31.44 -25.12
CA GLY A 68 30.65 -32.08 -25.60
C GLY A 68 29.37 -31.71 -24.83
N GLY A 69 28.51 -30.95 -25.50
CA GLY A 69 27.19 -30.60 -24.99
C GLY A 69 26.27 -31.81 -24.80
N GLY A 70 25.40 -31.73 -23.78
CA GLY A 70 24.39 -32.73 -23.54
C GLY A 70 23.60 -32.41 -22.26
N SER A 71 22.30 -32.20 -22.42
CA SER A 71 21.33 -32.02 -21.35
C SER A 71 21.25 -33.30 -20.50
N THR A 72 21.83 -33.29 -19.29
CA THR A 72 21.72 -34.43 -18.37
C THR A 72 20.50 -34.30 -17.49
N ARG A 73 19.43 -35.02 -17.86
CA ARG A 73 18.29 -35.28 -16.98
C ARG A 73 18.74 -36.24 -15.89
N ILE A 74 18.79 -35.80 -14.63
CA ILE A 74 19.14 -36.65 -13.49
C ILE A 74 17.87 -37.43 -13.07
N SER A 75 17.68 -38.63 -13.61
CA SER A 75 16.76 -39.62 -13.04
C SER A 75 17.36 -40.20 -11.77
N ARG A 76 16.65 -40.03 -10.65
CA ARG A 76 17.06 -40.53 -9.33
C ARG A 76 16.35 -41.87 -9.10
N THR A 77 17.00 -42.98 -9.44
CA THR A 77 16.55 -44.32 -9.03
C THR A 77 17.09 -44.62 -7.63
N TYR A 78 16.22 -45.00 -6.70
CA TYR A 78 16.58 -45.42 -5.36
C TYR A 78 16.81 -46.94 -5.38
N GLU A 79 18.07 -47.35 -5.53
CA GLU A 79 18.46 -48.71 -5.22
C GLU A 79 18.67 -48.83 -3.71
N VAL A 80 17.83 -49.64 -3.06
CA VAL A 80 17.98 -50.02 -1.65
C VAL A 80 19.09 -51.06 -1.59
N SER A 81 20.35 -50.59 -1.62
CA SER A 81 21.50 -51.41 -1.28
C SER A 81 21.61 -51.50 0.24
N SER A 82 21.38 -52.69 0.76
CA SER A 82 21.53 -53.12 2.16
C SER A 82 23.00 -53.17 2.60
N GLY A 83 23.76 -52.12 2.34
CA GLY A 83 25.13 -51.95 2.82
C GLY A 83 25.15 -51.06 4.05
N PHE A 84 24.97 -51.64 5.24
CA PHE A 84 25.24 -50.97 6.50
C PHE A 84 26.75 -50.69 6.60
N ARG A 85 27.22 -49.60 5.99
CA ARG A 85 28.57 -49.08 6.17
C ARG A 85 28.57 -48.28 7.47
N THR A 86 28.92 -48.95 8.57
CA THR A 86 29.34 -48.28 9.81
C THR A 86 30.48 -47.31 9.47
N PRO A 87 30.34 -45.99 9.72
CA PRO A 87 31.44 -45.07 9.52
C PRO A 87 32.51 -45.38 10.57
N ASN A 88 33.65 -45.87 10.11
CA ASN A 88 34.80 -46.17 10.96
C ASN A 88 35.49 -44.85 11.37
N TYR A 89 35.13 -44.31 12.55
CA TYR A 89 35.75 -43.10 13.13
C TYR A 89 36.99 -43.44 13.97
N THR A 90 37.97 -44.17 13.43
CA THR A 90 39.16 -44.53 14.23
C THR A 90 40.32 -43.55 14.13
N ASN A 91 40.13 -42.31 13.66
CA ASN A 91 41.18 -41.29 13.67
C ASN A 91 40.66 -39.83 13.67
N ALA A 92 39.51 -39.56 14.29
CA ALA A 92 39.16 -38.19 14.62
C ALA A 92 39.77 -37.86 15.99
N SER A 93 40.80 -37.01 16.01
CA SER A 93 41.29 -36.42 17.27
C SER A 93 40.07 -35.91 18.06
N THR A 94 39.99 -36.23 19.36
CA THR A 94 38.90 -35.79 20.24
C THR A 94 38.62 -34.28 20.10
N ASN A 95 39.67 -33.49 19.89
CA ASN A 95 39.61 -32.05 19.61
C ASN A 95 38.90 -31.67 18.30
N GLY A 96 39.01 -32.51 17.26
CA GLY A 96 38.34 -32.31 15.96
C GLY A 96 36.85 -32.66 15.99
N VAL A 97 36.45 -33.61 16.85
CA VAL A 97 35.02 -33.96 17.04
C VAL A 97 34.32 -32.90 17.91
N GLU A 98 35.00 -32.38 18.93
CA GLU A 98 34.51 -31.29 19.79
C GLU A 98 34.26 -30.00 18.96
N SER A 99 35.21 -29.65 18.07
CA SER A 99 35.10 -28.45 17.22
C SER A 99 34.02 -28.57 16.13
N PHE A 100 33.77 -29.78 15.62
CA PHE A 100 32.65 -30.03 14.71
C PHE A 100 31.30 -29.95 15.41
N LYS A 101 31.20 -30.48 16.64
CA LYS A 101 29.98 -30.38 17.46
C LYS A 101 29.68 -28.92 17.82
N SER A 102 30.68 -28.14 18.22
CA SER A 102 30.49 -26.73 18.55
C SER A 102 30.09 -25.88 17.34
N THR A 103 30.66 -26.17 16.17
CA THR A 103 30.27 -25.51 14.91
C THR A 103 28.83 -25.83 14.54
N ARG A 104 28.43 -27.09 14.64
CA ARG A 104 27.05 -27.51 14.37
C ARG A 104 26.05 -26.91 15.35
N GLU A 105 26.38 -26.81 16.63
CA GLU A 105 25.49 -26.20 17.62
C GLU A 105 25.37 -24.69 17.42
N ARG A 106 26.46 -24.02 17.03
CA ARG A 106 26.45 -22.61 16.62
C ARG A 106 25.57 -22.37 15.41
N GLU A 107 25.74 -23.15 14.33
CA GLU A 107 24.88 -23.05 13.14
C GLU A 107 23.41 -23.30 13.46
N LYS A 108 23.13 -24.26 14.34
CA LYS A 108 21.76 -24.55 14.81
C LYS A 108 21.18 -23.37 15.59
N GLN A 109 22.00 -22.68 16.38
CA GLN A 109 21.58 -21.48 17.11
C GLN A 109 21.33 -20.31 16.17
N ASP A 110 22.18 -20.10 15.17
CA ASP A 110 22.00 -19.06 14.15
C ASP A 110 20.71 -19.31 13.35
N MET A 111 20.42 -20.57 13.01
CA MET A 111 19.17 -20.95 12.35
C MET A 111 17.93 -20.71 13.23
N ARG A 112 18.04 -20.89 14.55
CA ARG A 112 16.95 -20.58 15.48
C ARG A 112 16.67 -19.08 15.55
N ASP A 113 17.71 -18.26 15.71
CA ASP A 113 17.60 -16.80 15.73
C ASP A 113 17.02 -16.27 14.40
N LEU A 114 17.49 -16.82 13.27
CA LEU A 114 16.94 -16.47 11.96
C LEU A 114 15.44 -16.83 11.86
N ASN A 115 15.05 -18.01 12.31
CA ASN A 115 13.66 -18.44 12.30
C ASN A 115 12.78 -17.59 13.23
N GLU A 116 13.28 -17.19 14.39
CA GLU A 116 12.58 -16.28 15.31
C GLU A 116 12.35 -14.90 14.66
N ARG A 117 13.37 -14.37 13.97
CA ARG A 117 13.22 -13.14 13.19
C ARG A 117 12.21 -13.30 12.06
N PHE A 118 12.21 -14.41 11.34
CA PHE A 118 11.20 -14.68 10.31
C PHE A 118 9.80 -14.80 10.89
N ALA A 119 9.63 -15.46 12.04
CA ALA A 119 8.34 -15.53 12.72
C ALA A 119 7.83 -14.12 13.07
N ASN A 120 8.70 -13.26 13.61
CA ASN A 120 8.37 -11.87 13.91
C ASN A 120 8.00 -11.07 12.66
N TYR A 121 8.71 -11.24 11.54
CA TYR A 121 8.36 -10.57 10.29
C TYR A 121 7.03 -11.06 9.72
N ILE A 122 6.77 -12.37 9.75
CA ILE A 122 5.48 -12.94 9.29
C ILE A 122 4.34 -12.35 10.10
N GLU A 123 4.48 -12.27 11.43
CA GLU A 123 3.45 -11.69 12.29
C GLU A 123 3.26 -10.20 12.01
N LYS A 124 4.36 -9.46 11.80
CA LYS A 124 4.27 -8.04 11.44
C LYS A 124 3.56 -7.83 10.11
N VAL A 125 3.85 -8.66 9.10
CA VAL A 125 3.18 -8.61 7.80
C VAL A 125 1.69 -8.90 7.95
N ARG A 126 1.31 -9.96 8.68
CA ARG A 126 -0.11 -10.26 8.95
C ARG A 126 -0.83 -9.12 9.66
N PHE A 127 -0.20 -8.53 10.66
CA PHE A 127 -0.75 -7.38 11.38
C PHE A 127 -0.92 -6.15 10.47
N LEU A 128 0.04 -5.89 9.57
CA LEU A 128 -0.05 -4.80 8.60
C LEU A 128 -1.10 -5.09 7.52
N GLU A 129 -1.21 -6.33 7.04
CA GLU A 129 -2.25 -6.75 6.08
C GLU A 129 -3.65 -6.61 6.67
N ALA A 130 -3.84 -7.02 7.93
CA ALA A 130 -5.10 -6.85 8.64
C ALA A 130 -5.47 -5.37 8.81
N GLN A 131 -4.50 -4.51 9.15
CA GLN A 131 -4.72 -3.07 9.22
C GLN A 131 -5.03 -2.47 7.85
N ASN A 132 -4.30 -2.83 6.80
CA ASN A 132 -4.57 -2.36 5.44
C ASN A 132 -5.97 -2.76 4.99
N LYS A 133 -6.39 -3.99 5.28
CA LYS A 133 -7.76 -4.45 4.98
C LYS A 133 -8.81 -3.63 5.72
N LYS A 134 -8.58 -3.34 7.00
CA LYS A 134 -9.46 -2.48 7.80
C LYS A 134 -9.54 -1.06 7.21
N LEU A 135 -8.40 -0.43 6.94
CA LEU A 135 -8.33 0.91 6.37
C LEU A 135 -8.99 0.97 4.98
N ALA A 136 -8.81 -0.06 4.16
CA ALA A 136 -9.48 -0.15 2.86
C ALA A 136 -11.00 -0.22 3.00
N SER A 137 -11.51 -1.01 3.96
CA SER A 137 -12.95 -1.07 4.27
C SER A 137 -13.49 0.28 4.74
N GLU A 138 -12.80 0.95 5.67
CA GLU A 138 -13.21 2.27 6.17
C GLU A 138 -13.23 3.31 5.04
N LEU A 139 -12.26 3.24 4.14
CA LEU A 139 -12.16 4.13 2.98
C LEU A 139 -13.30 3.89 1.98
N ASP A 140 -13.65 2.64 1.71
CA ASP A 140 -14.79 2.30 0.85
C ASP A 140 -16.12 2.73 1.48
N ASP A 141 -16.28 2.57 2.79
CA ASP A 141 -17.46 3.05 3.53
C ASP A 141 -17.58 4.58 3.46
N LEU A 142 -16.47 5.30 3.67
CA LEU A 142 -16.44 6.75 3.53
C LEU A 142 -16.78 7.18 2.11
N ARG A 143 -16.17 6.55 1.09
CA ARG A 143 -16.45 6.84 -0.32
C ARG A 143 -17.91 6.58 -0.69
N SER A 144 -18.51 5.53 -0.15
CA SER A 144 -19.91 5.18 -0.38
C SER A 144 -20.87 6.23 0.19
N LYS A 145 -20.52 6.85 1.31
CA LYS A 145 -21.31 7.93 1.94
C LYS A 145 -21.02 9.29 1.32
N TRP A 146 -19.76 9.51 0.92
CA TRP A 146 -19.31 10.73 0.28
C TRP A 146 -20.12 11.04 -0.98
N GLY A 147 -20.65 12.26 -1.07
CA GLY A 147 -21.47 12.69 -2.20
C GLY A 147 -22.95 12.27 -2.11
N LYS A 148 -23.30 11.14 -1.48
CA LYS A 148 -24.72 10.76 -1.27
C LYS A 148 -25.42 11.73 -0.33
N GLU A 149 -24.78 12.04 0.80
CA GLU A 149 -25.34 13.00 1.77
C GLU A 149 -25.47 14.40 1.15
N THR A 150 -24.46 14.86 0.42
CA THR A 150 -24.50 16.15 -0.29
C THR A 150 -25.58 16.18 -1.37
N SER A 151 -25.72 15.11 -2.15
CA SER A 151 -26.76 15.01 -3.17
C SER A 151 -28.16 14.99 -2.56
N ALA A 152 -28.35 14.26 -1.45
CA ALA A 152 -29.64 14.20 -0.77
C ALA A 152 -30.04 15.57 -0.21
N VAL A 153 -29.10 16.27 0.43
CA VAL A 153 -29.33 17.63 0.94
C VAL A 153 -29.62 18.60 -0.20
N LYS A 154 -28.90 18.50 -1.32
CA LYS A 154 -29.17 19.31 -2.52
C LYS A 154 -30.60 19.07 -3.03
N THR A 155 -31.01 17.82 -3.20
CA THR A 155 -32.36 17.48 -3.66
C THR A 155 -33.44 18.00 -2.71
N MET A 156 -33.23 17.90 -1.39
CA MET A 156 -34.16 18.45 -0.39
C MET A 156 -34.34 19.96 -0.55
N TYR A 157 -33.24 20.72 -0.68
CA TYR A 157 -33.34 22.16 -0.90
C TYR A 157 -33.94 22.51 -2.25
N GLU A 158 -33.65 21.74 -3.30
CA GLU A 158 -34.29 21.93 -4.62
C GLU A 158 -35.81 21.73 -4.52
N THR A 159 -36.28 20.73 -3.78
CA THR A 159 -37.72 20.51 -3.54
C THR A 159 -38.35 21.63 -2.74
N GLU A 160 -37.74 22.08 -1.63
CA GLU A 160 -38.26 23.20 -0.83
C GLU A 160 -38.32 24.49 -1.65
N LEU A 161 -37.34 24.74 -2.51
CA LEU A 161 -37.28 25.93 -3.33
C LEU A 161 -38.35 25.92 -4.44
N GLU A 162 -38.65 24.75 -4.99
CA GLU A 162 -39.74 24.57 -5.95
C GLU A 162 -41.11 24.75 -5.27
N GLU A 163 -41.30 24.21 -4.08
CA GLU A 163 -42.52 24.42 -3.29
C GLU A 163 -42.72 25.90 -2.94
N ALA A 164 -41.67 26.59 -2.52
CA ALA A 164 -41.74 28.02 -2.23
C ALA A 164 -42.12 28.85 -3.47
N ARG A 165 -41.56 28.52 -4.65
CA ARG A 165 -41.94 29.15 -5.92
C ARG A 165 -43.40 28.93 -6.26
N LYS A 166 -43.88 27.70 -6.08
CA LYS A 166 -45.29 27.37 -6.31
C LYS A 166 -46.22 28.17 -5.40
N VAL A 167 -45.90 28.30 -4.12
CA VAL A 167 -46.68 29.11 -3.17
C VAL A 167 -46.71 30.58 -3.57
N ILE A 168 -45.58 31.13 -4.05
CA ILE A 168 -45.52 32.50 -4.58
C ILE A 168 -46.44 32.65 -5.80
N GLU A 169 -46.41 31.69 -6.73
CA GLU A 169 -47.25 31.72 -7.92
C GLU A 169 -48.74 31.65 -7.57
N GLU A 170 -49.13 30.72 -6.70
CA GLU A 170 -50.51 30.59 -6.21
C GLU A 170 -50.98 31.89 -5.54
N THR A 171 -50.16 32.45 -4.64
CA THR A 171 -50.48 33.72 -3.97
C THR A 171 -50.61 34.88 -4.95
N ASN A 172 -49.74 34.94 -5.96
CA ASN A 172 -49.80 35.99 -6.98
C ASN A 172 -51.04 35.84 -7.86
N ASN A 173 -51.42 34.61 -8.21
CA ASN A 173 -52.64 34.31 -8.95
C ASN A 173 -53.89 34.71 -8.15
N GLU A 174 -53.93 34.41 -6.85
CA GLU A 174 -55.02 34.85 -5.96
C GLU A 174 -55.09 36.37 -5.84
N LYS A 175 -53.94 37.03 -5.64
CA LYS A 175 -53.85 38.49 -5.61
C LYS A 175 -54.37 39.11 -6.91
N ASN A 176 -54.00 38.57 -8.07
CA ASN A 176 -54.47 39.06 -9.36
C ASN A 176 -55.99 38.90 -9.51
N LYS A 177 -56.54 37.74 -9.12
CA LYS A 177 -57.99 37.51 -9.11
C LYS A 177 -58.74 38.50 -8.22
N LEU A 178 -58.22 38.75 -7.02
CA LEU A 178 -58.78 39.73 -6.10
C LEU A 178 -58.67 41.15 -6.68
N GLY A 179 -57.54 41.51 -7.30
CA GLY A 179 -57.34 42.80 -7.95
C GLY A 179 -58.36 43.07 -9.06
N VAL A 180 -58.65 42.07 -9.90
CA VAL A 180 -59.72 42.15 -10.91
C VAL A 180 -61.09 42.34 -10.24
N ARG A 181 -61.38 41.60 -9.16
CA ARG A 181 -62.65 41.73 -8.44
C ARG A 181 -62.84 43.11 -7.81
N VAL A 182 -61.77 43.69 -7.27
CA VAL A 182 -61.77 45.05 -6.72
C VAL A 182 -62.06 46.06 -7.83
N GLY A 183 -61.34 46.00 -8.95
CA GLY A 183 -61.58 46.91 -10.08
C GLY A 183 -63.02 46.84 -10.61
N GLN A 184 -63.60 45.63 -10.70
CA GLN A 184 -65.02 45.46 -11.07
C GLN A 184 -65.98 46.11 -10.09
N LEU A 185 -65.71 46.03 -8.78
CA LEU A 185 -66.58 46.63 -7.76
C LEU A 185 -66.42 48.15 -7.71
N GLU A 186 -65.22 48.66 -7.95
CA GLU A 186 -64.94 50.10 -8.08
C GLU A 186 -65.68 50.71 -9.29
N GLU A 187 -65.64 50.04 -10.45
CA GLU A 187 -66.40 50.44 -11.64
C GLU A 187 -67.91 50.47 -11.37
N GLN A 188 -68.45 49.44 -10.71
CA GLN A 188 -69.86 49.38 -10.32
C GLN A 188 -70.26 50.50 -9.35
N LEU A 189 -69.39 50.87 -8.41
CA LEU A 189 -69.63 51.98 -7.50
C LEU A 189 -69.63 53.32 -8.23
N GLU A 190 -68.69 53.52 -9.16
CA GLU A 190 -68.59 54.75 -9.94
C GLU A 190 -69.81 54.94 -10.85
N ASP A 191 -70.26 53.89 -11.53
CA ASP A 191 -71.47 53.91 -12.34
C ASP A 191 -72.73 54.20 -11.51
N GLY A 192 -72.80 53.63 -10.30
CA GLY A 192 -73.90 53.89 -9.36
C GLY A 192 -73.93 55.32 -8.83
N GLN A 193 -72.78 56.00 -8.73
CA GLN A 193 -72.70 57.42 -8.33
C GLN A 193 -73.02 58.39 -9.47
N ARG A 194 -73.00 57.92 -10.73
CA ARG A 194 -73.27 58.71 -11.93
C ARG A 194 -74.75 58.75 -12.32
N GLN A 195 -75.59 57.88 -11.74
CA GLN A 195 -77.05 57.85 -11.90
C GLN A 195 -77.76 58.68 -10.84
#